data_AF-A0A1J4PT72-F1
#
_entry.id   AF-A0A1J4PT72-F1
#
_cell.length_a   1.000
_cell.length_b   1.000
_cell.length_c   1.000
_cell.angle_alpha   90.00
_cell.angle_beta   90.00
_cell.angle_gamma   90.00
#
_symmetry.space_group_name_H-M   'P 1'
#
loop_
_entity.id
_entity.type
_entity.pdbx_description
1 polymer ?
#
loop_
_entity_poly.entity_id
_entity_poly.type
_entity_poly.pdbx_seq_one_letter_code
_entity_poly.pdbx_strand_id
1 'polypeptide(L)'
;MVQSSVRPSGTGSTSPEPRKSPLRRVKARLQFTGWLQYVLDAVPSLAFCLVAAAGRAIGALQGIRFWLPAGVALLLFVVFVFDLVTVKFGLRPAEALPGRRDGLGAFDLMRARRSCRSFQSRDLTADHRAELLEAVRSYTTPGRLIGGRPVRFEYVAASLTVWPVVGAHEFLVAIAPRTYDRMAVVDVGRSLQHVVLHATRMGLATCWIGPGADQKSIVEHLGDRFDPEKDHVICVCAVGYRSSFKPLALRGMQLIQRRRLPLTSLFFADPSFRKPLDVTRPPWATYGRSYEVCQWAPSSFNSQTTRCVAVADRSTGAERPARFDFYASTGSRYYAAVALGIWCANWETGCRALGLDGHFAVLTPEERRVRGLPGLPRYDVSWVVGRRGTE
;
A
#
# COMPACT_ATOMS: atom_id res chain seq x y z
N MET A 1 17.95 -59.75 -22.71
CA MET A 1 17.88 -59.59 -21.24
C MET A 1 18.49 -58.24 -20.91
N VAL A 2 17.81 -57.22 -20.38
CA VAL A 2 16.53 -57.09 -19.67
C VAL A 2 15.90 -55.77 -20.15
N GLN A 3 14.58 -55.82 -20.41
CA GLN A 3 13.74 -54.66 -20.70
C GLN A 3 13.49 -53.85 -19.42
N SER A 4 13.45 -52.53 -19.54
CA SER A 4 12.71 -51.66 -18.61
C SER A 4 12.05 -50.55 -19.40
N SER A 5 10.72 -50.58 -19.37
CA SER A 5 9.80 -49.75 -20.13
C SER A 5 9.61 -48.38 -19.49
N VAL A 6 9.83 -47.31 -20.25
CA VAL A 6 9.29 -45.98 -19.93
C VAL A 6 7.92 -45.86 -20.60
N ARG A 7 6.85 -45.85 -19.80
CA ARG A 7 5.51 -45.40 -20.25
C ARG A 7 5.30 -43.94 -19.84
N PRO A 8 4.61 -43.14 -20.67
CA PRO A 8 4.12 -41.83 -20.28
C PRO A 8 2.78 -41.96 -19.55
N SER A 9 2.58 -41.23 -18.44
CA SER A 9 1.26 -41.08 -17.83
C SER A 9 0.99 -39.60 -17.57
N GLY A 10 0.16 -39.01 -18.44
CA GLY A 10 -0.55 -37.80 -18.11
C GLY A 10 -1.62 -38.08 -17.05
N THR A 11 -1.95 -37.05 -16.28
CA THR A 11 -3.30 -36.48 -16.12
C THR A 11 -3.18 -35.40 -15.06
N GLY A 12 -3.16 -34.13 -15.49
CA GLY A 12 -3.39 -33.02 -14.58
C GLY A 12 -4.80 -33.14 -14.02
N SER A 13 -4.90 -33.44 -12.72
CA SER A 13 -6.16 -33.31 -12.01
C SER A 13 -6.46 -31.81 -11.86
N THR A 14 -7.22 -31.27 -12.81
CA THR A 14 -7.99 -30.06 -12.58
C THR A 14 -9.09 -30.42 -11.60
N SER A 15 -8.80 -30.29 -10.31
CA SER A 15 -9.85 -30.22 -9.29
C SER A 15 -10.85 -29.15 -9.73
N PRO A 16 -12.14 -29.47 -9.90
CA PRO A 16 -13.11 -28.43 -10.26
C PRO A 16 -13.13 -27.38 -9.15
N GLU A 17 -12.88 -26.11 -9.50
CA GLU A 17 -13.08 -25.02 -8.54
C GLU A 17 -14.47 -25.17 -7.91
N PRO A 18 -14.61 -25.11 -6.58
CA PRO A 18 -15.89 -25.25 -5.93
C PRO A 18 -16.86 -24.21 -6.51
N ARG A 19 -18.00 -24.68 -7.05
CA ARG A 19 -19.05 -23.82 -7.63
C ARG A 19 -19.35 -22.68 -6.66
N LYS A 20 -18.86 -21.48 -6.97
CA LYS A 20 -19.04 -20.29 -6.13
C LYS A 20 -20.54 -20.04 -5.99
N SER A 21 -21.02 -19.95 -4.74
CA SER A 21 -22.44 -19.69 -4.46
C SER A 21 -22.93 -18.46 -5.25
N PRO A 22 -24.21 -18.41 -5.67
CA PRO A 22 -24.74 -17.28 -6.45
C PRO A 22 -24.47 -15.93 -5.76
N LEU A 23 -24.59 -15.87 -4.43
CA LEU A 23 -24.27 -14.69 -3.63
C LEU A 23 -22.80 -14.27 -3.73
N ARG A 24 -21.86 -15.22 -3.74
CA ARG A 24 -20.42 -14.92 -3.92
C ARG A 24 -20.14 -14.36 -5.31
N ARG A 25 -20.80 -14.86 -6.35
CA ARG A 25 -20.68 -14.34 -7.72
C ARG A 25 -21.22 -12.92 -7.85
N VAL A 26 -22.40 -12.65 -7.28
CA VAL A 26 -22.99 -11.31 -7.24
C VAL A 26 -22.08 -10.34 -6.49
N LYS A 27 -21.58 -10.72 -5.31
CA LYS A 27 -20.63 -9.92 -4.54
C LYS A 27 -19.38 -9.59 -5.36
N ALA A 28 -18.76 -10.58 -5.98
CA ALA A 28 -17.57 -10.37 -6.80
C ALA A 28 -17.85 -9.42 -7.98
N ARG A 29 -18.98 -9.58 -8.67
CA ARG A 29 -19.42 -8.67 -9.73
C ARG A 29 -19.58 -7.24 -9.20
N LEU A 30 -20.25 -7.06 -8.06
CA LEU A 30 -20.42 -5.74 -7.44
C LEU A 30 -19.08 -5.11 -7.00
N GLN A 31 -18.11 -5.93 -6.56
CA GLN A 31 -16.77 -5.47 -6.19
C GLN A 31 -16.04 -4.86 -7.39
N PHE A 32 -15.91 -5.62 -8.47
CA PHE A 32 -15.11 -5.19 -9.63
C PHE A 32 -15.82 -4.17 -10.53
N THR A 33 -17.16 -4.07 -10.44
CA THR A 33 -17.92 -2.99 -11.11
C THR A 33 -18.02 -1.71 -10.29
N GLY A 34 -17.49 -1.71 -9.06
CA GLY A 34 -17.56 -0.58 -8.13
C GLY A 34 -18.95 -0.30 -7.55
N TRP A 35 -19.94 -1.15 -7.81
CA TRP A 35 -21.30 -0.98 -7.26
C TRP A 35 -21.40 -1.33 -5.78
N LEU A 36 -20.49 -2.16 -5.25
CA LEU A 36 -20.56 -2.62 -3.86
C LEU A 36 -20.54 -1.47 -2.84
N GLN A 37 -19.81 -0.38 -3.12
CA GLN A 37 -19.72 0.74 -2.19
C GLN A 37 -21.05 1.49 -2.01
N TYR A 38 -21.93 1.48 -3.01
CA TYR A 38 -23.24 2.14 -2.94
C TYR A 38 -24.32 1.23 -2.34
N VAL A 39 -24.14 -0.09 -2.42
CA VAL A 39 -25.00 -1.06 -1.72
C VAL A 39 -24.92 -0.87 -0.20
N LEU A 40 -23.76 -0.44 0.30
CA LEU A 40 -23.56 -0.16 1.73
C LEU A 40 -24.39 1.03 2.23
N ASP A 41 -24.81 1.93 1.35
CA ASP A 41 -25.66 3.08 1.69
C ASP A 41 -27.14 2.77 1.41
N ALA A 42 -27.43 2.09 0.29
CA ALA A 42 -28.79 1.73 -0.10
C ALA A 42 -29.47 0.74 0.85
N VAL A 43 -28.76 -0.30 1.32
CA VAL A 43 -29.34 -1.34 2.19
C VAL A 43 -29.76 -0.79 3.55
N PRO A 44 -28.93 0.01 4.27
CA PRO A 44 -29.38 0.67 5.49
C PRO A 44 -30.57 1.61 5.26
N SER A 45 -30.58 2.37 4.16
CA SER A 45 -31.73 3.24 3.83
C SER A 45 -33.03 2.44 3.73
N LEU A 46 -33.02 1.30 3.00
CA LEU A 46 -34.17 0.40 2.91
C LEU A 46 -34.56 -0.20 4.27
N ALA A 47 -33.59 -0.59 5.10
CA ALA A 47 -33.86 -1.12 6.43
C ALA A 47 -34.57 -0.09 7.33
N PHE A 48 -34.14 1.18 7.31
CA PHE A 48 -34.79 2.26 8.05
C PHE A 48 -36.20 2.57 7.51
N CYS A 49 -36.43 2.45 6.19
CA CYS A 49 -37.79 2.53 5.62
C CYS A 49 -38.71 1.43 6.19
N LEU A 50 -38.22 0.19 6.31
CA LEU A 50 -39.01 -0.92 6.87
C LEU A 50 -39.31 -0.69 8.36
N VAL A 51 -38.34 -0.21 9.13
CA VAL A 51 -38.53 0.16 10.55
C VAL A 51 -39.58 1.27 10.68
N ALA A 52 -39.50 2.30 9.82
CA ALA A 52 -40.49 3.37 9.80
C ALA A 52 -41.90 2.83 9.48
N ALA A 53 -42.04 1.98 8.45
CA ALA A 53 -43.32 1.38 8.09
C ALA A 53 -43.94 0.56 9.24
N ALA A 54 -43.12 -0.23 9.94
CA ALA A 54 -43.55 -0.96 11.14
C ALA A 54 -43.95 0.01 12.27
N GLY A 55 -43.16 1.06 12.52
CA GLY A 55 -43.49 2.08 13.50
C GLY A 55 -44.79 2.81 13.19
N ARG A 56 -45.08 3.06 11.91
CA ARG A 56 -46.35 3.62 11.44
C ARG A 56 -47.52 2.69 11.75
N ALA A 57 -47.35 1.40 11.48
CA ALA A 57 -48.36 0.38 11.76
C ALA A 57 -48.66 0.21 13.26
N ILE A 58 -47.65 0.35 14.14
CA ILE A 58 -47.81 0.25 15.60
C ILE A 58 -48.61 1.43 16.19
N GLY A 59 -48.63 2.60 15.54
CA GLY A 59 -49.43 3.75 15.97
C GLY A 59 -48.96 4.50 17.24
N ALA A 60 -48.11 3.92 18.08
CA ALA A 60 -47.58 4.53 19.30
C ALA A 60 -46.18 5.13 19.15
N LEU A 61 -45.85 6.17 19.93
CA LEU A 61 -44.53 6.85 19.94
C LEU A 61 -44.03 7.22 18.52
N GLN A 62 -44.91 7.78 17.69
CA GLN A 62 -44.66 8.04 16.26
C GLN A 62 -43.40 8.89 16.00
N GLY A 63 -43.04 9.82 16.90
CA GLY A 63 -41.80 10.59 16.80
C GLY A 63 -40.55 9.70 16.72
N ILE A 64 -40.45 8.71 17.61
CA ILE A 64 -39.29 7.82 17.71
C ILE A 64 -39.40 6.65 16.74
N ARG A 65 -40.61 6.09 16.57
CA ARG A 65 -40.79 4.84 15.82
C ARG A 65 -41.02 5.04 14.33
N PHE A 66 -41.54 6.18 13.91
CA PHE A 66 -41.77 6.50 12.50
C PHE A 66 -40.86 7.63 12.02
N TRP A 67 -41.00 8.84 12.59
CA TRP A 67 -40.36 10.05 12.05
C TRP A 67 -38.84 9.99 12.10
N LEU A 68 -38.26 9.52 13.21
CA LEU A 68 -36.80 9.38 13.33
C LEU A 68 -36.23 8.37 12.31
N PRO A 69 -36.70 7.10 12.24
CA PRO A 69 -36.28 6.16 11.20
C PRO A 69 -36.52 6.66 9.77
N ALA A 70 -37.68 7.28 9.49
CA ALA A 70 -37.99 7.82 8.16
C ALA A 70 -37.04 8.95 7.77
N GLY A 71 -36.72 9.86 8.70
CA GLY A 71 -35.76 10.93 8.49
C GLY A 71 -34.35 10.41 8.20
N VAL A 72 -33.90 9.39 8.96
CA VAL A 72 -32.62 8.71 8.70
C VAL A 72 -32.63 8.01 7.34
N ALA A 73 -33.71 7.32 6.99
CA ALA A 73 -33.85 6.65 5.69
C ALA A 73 -33.75 7.64 4.52
N LEU A 74 -34.46 8.77 4.61
CA LEU A 74 -34.44 9.83 3.60
C LEU A 74 -33.04 10.44 3.47
N LEU A 75 -32.37 10.74 4.59
CA LEU A 75 -31.02 11.28 4.57
C LEU A 75 -30.04 10.32 3.87
N LEU A 76 -30.07 9.04 4.22
CA LEU A 76 -29.23 8.01 3.58
C LEU A 76 -29.54 7.87 2.10
N PHE A 77 -30.82 7.95 1.71
CA PHE A 77 -31.22 7.89 0.31
C PHE A 77 -30.70 9.10 -0.48
N VAL A 78 -30.83 10.32 0.06
CA VAL A 78 -30.29 11.54 -0.56
C VAL A 78 -28.78 11.43 -0.74
N VAL A 79 -28.06 10.95 0.27
CA VAL A 79 -26.60 10.74 0.17
C VAL A 79 -26.27 9.68 -0.89
N PHE A 80 -26.99 8.57 -0.93
CA PHE A 80 -26.83 7.53 -1.95
C PHE A 80 -27.02 8.08 -3.37
N VAL A 81 -28.11 8.82 -3.61
CA VAL A 81 -28.37 9.46 -4.92
C VAL A 81 -27.29 10.46 -5.26
N PHE A 82 -26.88 11.31 -4.31
CA PHE A 82 -25.79 12.27 -4.51
C PHE A 82 -24.47 11.59 -4.88
N ASP A 83 -24.10 10.51 -4.18
CA ASP A 83 -22.87 9.74 -4.46
C ASP A 83 -22.96 9.02 -5.81
N LEU A 84 -24.13 8.54 -6.23
CA LEU A 84 -24.33 7.99 -7.58
C LEU A 84 -24.12 9.07 -8.65
N VAL A 85 -24.81 10.20 -8.54
CA VAL A 85 -24.72 11.29 -9.52
C VAL A 85 -23.28 11.82 -9.61
N THR A 86 -22.68 12.16 -8.47
CA THR A 86 -21.38 12.85 -8.45
C THR A 86 -20.17 11.94 -8.59
N VAL A 87 -20.23 10.70 -8.07
CA VAL A 87 -19.08 9.77 -8.08
C VAL A 87 -19.26 8.67 -9.13
N LYS A 88 -20.41 8.00 -9.19
CA LYS A 88 -20.61 6.87 -10.11
C LYS A 88 -20.75 7.33 -11.55
N PHE A 89 -21.55 8.37 -11.77
CA PHE A 89 -21.82 8.94 -13.09
C PHE A 89 -20.94 10.14 -13.41
N GLY A 90 -20.16 10.64 -12.44
CA GLY A 90 -19.20 11.72 -12.65
C GLY A 90 -19.83 13.08 -12.96
N LEU A 91 -21.12 13.26 -12.67
CA LEU A 91 -21.84 14.52 -12.89
C LEU A 91 -21.55 15.45 -11.70
N ARG A 92 -20.44 16.18 -11.79
CA ARG A 92 -19.96 17.09 -10.74
C ARG A 92 -19.22 18.30 -11.33
N PRO A 93 -19.20 19.44 -10.63
CA PRO A 93 -18.40 20.59 -11.02
C PRO A 93 -16.91 20.26 -11.12
N ALA A 94 -16.20 21.00 -11.96
CA ALA A 94 -14.76 20.95 -12.05
C ALA A 94 -14.12 21.39 -10.72
N GLU A 95 -13.21 20.59 -10.19
CA GLU A 95 -12.47 20.90 -8.97
C GLU A 95 -11.19 21.67 -9.28
N ALA A 96 -10.70 22.48 -8.34
CA ALA A 96 -9.42 23.17 -8.49
C ALA A 96 -8.25 22.17 -8.47
N LEU A 97 -7.15 22.53 -9.16
CA LEU A 97 -5.91 21.78 -9.02
C LEU A 97 -5.34 21.96 -7.61
N PRO A 98 -4.84 20.89 -6.97
CA PRO A 98 -4.20 21.02 -5.68
C PRO A 98 -2.91 21.81 -5.80
N GLY A 99 -2.64 22.68 -4.82
CA GLY A 99 -1.36 23.36 -4.71
C GLY A 99 -0.23 22.38 -4.39
N ARG A 100 0.99 22.74 -4.84
CA ARG A 100 2.22 22.04 -4.46
C ARG A 100 2.48 22.15 -2.97
N ARG A 101 3.29 21.24 -2.44
CA ARG A 101 3.64 21.13 -1.02
C ARG A 101 5.15 21.26 -0.80
N ASP A 102 5.78 22.12 -1.58
CA ASP A 102 7.24 22.30 -1.57
C ASP A 102 7.75 22.83 -0.22
N GLY A 103 6.91 23.56 0.54
CA GLY A 103 7.24 24.03 1.89
C GLY A 103 7.22 22.95 2.99
N LEU A 104 6.81 21.71 2.71
CA LEU A 104 6.81 20.65 3.72
C LEU A 104 8.18 19.98 3.85
N GLY A 105 8.68 19.91 5.07
CA GLY A 105 9.82 19.06 5.42
C GLY A 105 9.54 17.57 5.17
N ALA A 106 10.57 16.75 5.08
CA ALA A 106 10.46 15.34 4.70
C ALA A 106 9.49 14.53 5.57
N PHE A 107 9.54 14.75 6.89
CA PHE A 107 8.66 14.10 7.86
C PHE A 107 7.19 14.51 7.68
N ASP A 108 6.92 15.81 7.53
CA ASP A 108 5.57 16.32 7.34
C ASP A 108 5.00 15.90 5.98
N LEU A 109 5.85 15.79 4.96
CA LEU A 109 5.47 15.26 3.66
C LEU A 109 5.06 13.78 3.73
N MET A 110 5.87 12.94 4.38
CA MET A 110 5.53 11.53 4.63
C MET A 110 4.24 11.42 5.47
N ARG A 111 4.05 12.32 6.45
CA ARG A 111 2.85 12.42 7.28
C ARG A 111 1.65 12.92 6.49
N ALA A 112 1.81 13.78 5.49
CA ALA A 112 0.74 14.31 4.65
C ALA A 112 0.27 13.33 3.57
N ARG A 113 1.12 12.38 3.19
CA ARG A 113 0.76 11.31 2.25
C ARG A 113 -0.37 10.46 2.82
N ARG A 114 -1.41 10.25 2.01
CA ARG A 114 -2.62 9.45 2.34
C ARG A 114 -3.06 8.68 1.12
N SER A 115 -3.58 7.46 1.33
CA SER A 115 -4.06 6.62 0.24
C SER A 115 -5.39 7.18 -0.27
N CYS A 116 -5.40 7.63 -1.52
CA CYS A 116 -6.55 8.25 -2.16
C CYS A 116 -7.41 7.23 -2.90
N ARG A 117 -8.72 7.24 -2.68
CA ARG A 117 -9.66 6.34 -3.38
C ARG A 117 -10.82 7.09 -4.03
N SER A 118 -10.59 8.37 -4.30
CA SER A 118 -11.49 9.18 -5.11
C SER A 118 -10.68 10.27 -5.76
N PHE A 119 -10.59 10.21 -7.09
CA PHE A 119 -9.84 11.15 -7.90
C PHE A 119 -10.78 12.08 -8.66
N GLN A 120 -10.26 13.23 -9.07
CA GLN A 120 -10.95 14.12 -10.00
C GLN A 120 -11.09 13.40 -11.35
N SER A 121 -12.07 13.80 -12.16
CA SER A 121 -12.33 13.19 -13.48
C SER A 121 -11.36 13.67 -14.57
N ARG A 122 -10.49 14.63 -14.27
CA ARG A 122 -9.49 15.14 -15.21
C ARG A 122 -8.19 14.34 -15.11
N ASP A 123 -7.51 14.24 -16.24
CA ASP A 123 -6.16 13.69 -16.33
C ASP A 123 -5.11 14.67 -15.78
N LEU A 124 -3.92 14.15 -15.48
CA LEU A 124 -2.75 14.94 -15.15
C LEU A 124 -2.40 15.92 -16.28
N THR A 125 -2.06 17.16 -15.89
CA THR A 125 -1.46 18.11 -16.82
C THR A 125 -0.17 17.55 -17.42
N ALA A 126 0.23 18.03 -18.60
CA ALA A 126 1.46 17.59 -19.25
C ALA A 126 2.69 17.77 -18.34
N ASP A 127 2.76 18.90 -17.63
CA ASP A 127 3.87 19.20 -16.70
C ASP A 127 3.92 18.24 -15.51
N HIS A 128 2.77 17.98 -14.87
CA HIS A 128 2.70 17.02 -13.76
C HIS A 128 3.04 15.60 -14.22
N ARG A 129 2.60 15.20 -15.42
CA ARG A 129 2.96 13.89 -15.97
C ARG A 129 4.46 13.83 -16.26
N ALA A 130 5.04 14.86 -16.87
CA ALA A 130 6.47 14.90 -17.19
C ALA A 130 7.34 14.83 -15.93
N GLU A 131 7.04 15.64 -14.90
CA GLU A 131 7.75 15.65 -13.61
C GLU A 131 7.61 14.29 -12.89
N LEU A 132 6.42 13.70 -12.88
CA LEU A 132 6.21 12.36 -12.31
C LEU A 132 7.06 11.29 -13.00
N LEU A 133 7.12 11.30 -14.33
CA LEU A 133 7.90 10.34 -15.10
C LEU A 133 9.41 10.56 -14.96
N GLU A 134 9.86 11.79 -14.74
CA GLU A 134 11.25 12.07 -14.37
C GLU A 134 11.58 11.48 -13.00
N ALA A 135 10.70 11.64 -12.00
CA ALA A 135 10.87 11.00 -10.71
C ALA A 135 10.93 9.47 -10.85
N VAL A 136 10.08 8.87 -11.68
CA VAL A 136 10.13 7.43 -12.00
C VAL A 136 11.52 7.04 -12.51
N ARG A 137 12.02 7.69 -13.57
CA ARG A 137 13.35 7.40 -14.14
C ARG A 137 14.47 7.50 -13.10
N SER A 138 14.45 8.56 -12.29
CA SER A 138 15.44 8.80 -11.24
C SER A 138 15.46 7.66 -10.22
N TYR A 139 14.29 7.23 -9.73
CA TYR A 139 14.21 6.22 -8.67
C TYR A 139 14.29 4.77 -9.15
N THR A 140 14.15 4.49 -10.45
CA THR A 140 14.35 3.14 -11.02
C THR A 140 15.74 2.94 -11.62
N THR A 141 16.65 3.90 -11.47
CA THR A 141 18.03 3.78 -11.98
C THR A 141 18.78 2.65 -11.26
N PRO A 142 19.48 1.73 -11.99
CA PRO A 142 20.13 0.56 -11.38
C PRO A 142 21.07 0.88 -10.20
N GLY A 143 21.85 1.95 -10.28
CA GLY A 143 22.77 2.35 -9.20
C GLY A 143 22.09 2.82 -7.90
N ARG A 144 20.77 2.98 -7.90
CA ARG A 144 19.99 3.29 -6.69
C ARG A 144 19.33 2.06 -6.07
N LEU A 145 19.26 0.93 -6.77
CA LEU A 145 18.60 -0.27 -6.29
C LEU A 145 19.46 -0.96 -5.22
N ILE A 146 18.81 -1.62 -4.25
CA ILE A 146 19.49 -2.42 -3.24
C ILE A 146 19.92 -3.75 -3.86
N GLY A 147 19.05 -4.36 -4.66
CA GLY A 147 19.31 -5.55 -5.44
C GLY A 147 19.92 -5.23 -6.80
N GLY A 148 20.45 -6.26 -7.46
CA GLY A 148 21.03 -6.15 -8.80
C GLY A 148 20.04 -6.36 -9.95
N ARG A 149 18.75 -6.59 -9.66
CA ARG A 149 17.73 -6.89 -10.67
C ARG A 149 17.01 -5.60 -11.09
N PRO A 150 16.75 -5.40 -12.40
CA PRO A 150 16.07 -4.20 -12.87
C PRO A 150 14.61 -4.17 -12.40
N VAL A 151 14.13 -2.99 -12.06
CA VAL A 151 12.72 -2.69 -11.81
C VAL A 151 12.31 -1.52 -12.69
N ARG A 152 11.07 -1.51 -13.19
CA ARG A 152 10.56 -0.41 -14.01
C ARG A 152 9.11 -0.11 -13.70
N PHE A 153 8.72 1.15 -13.87
CA PHE A 153 7.34 1.60 -13.67
C PHE A 153 6.78 2.13 -14.98
N GLU A 154 5.74 1.45 -15.48
CA GLU A 154 5.08 1.83 -16.73
C GLU A 154 3.86 2.71 -16.45
N TYR A 155 3.73 3.78 -17.21
CA TYR A 155 2.57 4.66 -17.13
C TYR A 155 1.41 4.12 -17.96
N VAL A 156 0.22 4.11 -17.38
CA VAL A 156 -1.02 3.73 -18.05
C VAL A 156 -2.08 4.80 -17.78
N ALA A 157 -2.50 5.50 -18.83
CA ALA A 157 -3.63 6.44 -18.82
C ALA A 157 -4.90 5.72 -19.29
N ALA A 158 -5.39 4.82 -18.45
CA ALA A 158 -6.64 4.10 -18.68
C ALA A 158 -7.28 3.69 -17.36
N SER A 159 -8.60 3.50 -17.36
CA SER A 159 -9.33 3.03 -16.19
C SER A 159 -9.09 1.54 -15.96
N LEU A 160 -8.19 1.20 -15.05
CA LEU A 160 -7.92 -0.19 -14.68
C LEU A 160 -8.99 -0.76 -13.75
N THR A 161 -9.31 -2.04 -13.95
CA THR A 161 -10.19 -2.78 -13.04
C THR A 161 -9.42 -3.14 -11.76
N VAL A 162 -9.77 -2.48 -10.65
CA VAL A 162 -9.05 -2.61 -9.37
C VAL A 162 -10.00 -2.75 -8.18
N TRP A 163 -9.58 -3.49 -7.16
CA TRP A 163 -10.30 -3.62 -5.89
C TRP A 163 -9.44 -3.18 -4.68
N PRO A 164 -9.98 -2.32 -3.78
CA PRO A 164 -11.21 -1.53 -3.93
C PRO A 164 -11.16 -0.58 -5.13
N VAL A 165 -12.33 -0.27 -5.71
CA VAL A 165 -12.40 0.74 -6.77
C VAL A 165 -11.93 2.08 -6.20
N VAL A 166 -11.06 2.75 -6.95
CA VAL A 166 -10.45 4.03 -6.53
C VAL A 166 -10.89 5.22 -7.37
N GLY A 167 -11.49 4.98 -8.55
CA GLY A 167 -11.95 6.04 -9.46
C GLY A 167 -10.81 6.86 -10.07
N ALA A 168 -9.64 6.26 -10.28
CA ALA A 168 -8.51 6.86 -10.99
C ALA A 168 -8.52 6.44 -12.46
N HIS A 169 -7.98 7.30 -13.32
CA HIS A 169 -7.80 7.06 -14.76
C HIS A 169 -6.33 6.89 -15.15
N GLU A 170 -5.41 7.11 -14.21
CA GLU A 170 -3.97 7.10 -14.47
C GLU A 170 -3.24 6.29 -13.38
N PHE A 171 -2.30 5.46 -13.84
CA PHE A 171 -1.64 4.45 -13.01
C PHE A 171 -0.16 4.31 -13.35
N LEU A 172 0.64 4.00 -12.34
CA LEU A 172 1.99 3.45 -12.47
C LEU A 172 1.93 1.94 -12.21
N VAL A 173 2.29 1.14 -13.19
CA VAL A 173 2.37 -0.32 -13.08
C VAL A 173 3.81 -0.70 -12.75
N ALA A 174 4.01 -1.30 -11.57
CA ALA A 174 5.34 -1.72 -11.15
C ALA A 174 5.68 -3.12 -11.63
N ILE A 175 6.76 -3.23 -12.39
CA ILE A 175 7.19 -4.45 -13.06
C ILE A 175 8.59 -4.83 -12.56
N ALA A 176 8.77 -6.13 -12.32
CA ALA A 176 10.06 -6.76 -12.01
C ALA A 176 10.24 -8.01 -12.90
N PRO A 177 11.42 -8.65 -12.89
CA PRO A 177 11.65 -9.85 -13.69
C PRO A 177 10.69 -10.99 -13.34
N ARG A 178 10.33 -11.80 -14.34
CA ARG A 178 9.43 -12.96 -14.22
C ARG A 178 9.94 -13.97 -13.22
N THR A 179 11.23 -14.28 -13.28
CA THR A 179 11.90 -15.09 -12.27
C THR A 179 11.91 -14.33 -10.96
N TYR A 180 11.20 -14.85 -9.97
CA TYR A 180 11.06 -14.22 -8.67
C TYR A 180 12.43 -13.95 -8.02
N ASP A 181 12.66 -12.67 -7.73
CA ASP A 181 13.76 -12.19 -6.90
C ASP A 181 13.16 -11.34 -5.78
N ARG A 182 13.46 -11.70 -4.53
CA ARG A 182 12.86 -11.03 -3.38
C ARG A 182 13.34 -9.59 -3.22
N MET A 183 14.61 -9.31 -3.54
CA MET A 183 15.15 -7.97 -3.42
C MET A 183 14.62 -7.05 -4.52
N ALA A 184 14.38 -7.57 -5.72
CA ALA A 184 13.66 -6.82 -6.76
C ALA A 184 12.27 -6.35 -6.29
N VAL A 185 11.55 -7.17 -5.51
CA VAL A 185 10.25 -6.79 -4.94
C VAL A 185 10.39 -5.74 -3.82
N VAL A 186 11.44 -5.83 -3.01
CA VAL A 186 11.79 -4.80 -2.02
C VAL A 186 12.15 -3.49 -2.73
N ASP A 187 12.90 -3.54 -3.82
CA ASP A 187 13.26 -2.38 -4.64
C ASP A 187 12.06 -1.75 -5.33
N VAL A 188 11.08 -2.55 -5.79
CA VAL A 188 9.78 -2.02 -6.23
C VAL A 188 9.14 -1.20 -5.10
N GLY A 189 9.07 -1.75 -3.89
CA GLY A 189 8.50 -1.07 -2.72
C GLY A 189 9.21 0.25 -2.41
N ARG A 190 10.55 0.23 -2.39
CA ARG A 190 11.38 1.40 -2.06
C ARG A 190 11.29 2.48 -3.14
N SER A 191 11.49 2.09 -4.40
CA SER A 191 11.56 3.03 -5.52
C SER A 191 10.20 3.68 -5.78
N LEU A 192 9.11 2.91 -5.77
CA LEU A 192 7.76 3.46 -5.96
C LEU A 192 7.32 4.31 -4.77
N GLN A 193 7.78 4.00 -3.55
CA GLN A 193 7.48 4.86 -2.39
C GLN A 193 8.18 6.22 -2.52
N HIS A 194 9.41 6.29 -3.01
CA HIS A 194 10.07 7.56 -3.31
C HIS A 194 9.30 8.37 -4.37
N VAL A 195 8.83 7.73 -5.44
CA VAL A 195 7.94 8.35 -6.44
C VAL A 195 6.64 8.83 -5.79
N VAL A 196 6.03 8.06 -4.90
CA VAL A 196 4.81 8.45 -4.16
C VAL A 196 5.04 9.68 -3.28
N LEU A 197 6.20 9.79 -2.62
CA LEU A 197 6.56 10.97 -1.84
C LEU A 197 6.79 12.19 -2.73
N HIS A 198 7.43 12.00 -3.89
CA HIS A 198 7.59 13.06 -4.89
C HIS A 198 6.23 13.55 -5.43
N ALA A 199 5.35 12.62 -5.84
CA ALA A 199 3.98 12.93 -6.24
C ALA A 199 3.20 13.67 -5.15
N THR A 200 3.38 13.28 -3.88
CA THR A 200 2.75 13.99 -2.75
C THR A 200 3.26 15.44 -2.65
N ARG A 201 4.54 15.69 -2.94
CA ARG A 201 5.13 17.05 -2.96
C ARG A 201 4.54 17.90 -4.07
N MET A 202 4.31 17.31 -5.24
CA MET A 202 3.64 17.98 -6.37
C MET A 202 2.16 18.32 -6.11
N GLY A 203 1.59 17.83 -5.00
CA GLY A 203 0.15 17.95 -4.71
C GLY A 203 -0.70 16.82 -5.29
N LEU A 204 -0.09 15.86 -5.98
CA LEU A 204 -0.77 14.68 -6.50
C LEU A 204 -1.16 13.72 -5.38
N ALA A 205 -2.24 12.99 -5.62
CA ALA A 205 -2.74 11.95 -4.75
C ALA A 205 -2.35 10.58 -5.30
N THR A 206 -2.14 9.61 -4.41
CA THR A 206 -1.72 8.27 -4.81
C THR A 206 -2.42 7.16 -4.02
N CYS A 207 -2.52 5.98 -4.61
CA CYS A 207 -2.95 4.79 -3.88
C CYS A 207 -2.30 3.51 -4.41
N TRP A 208 -1.62 2.82 -3.51
CA TRP A 208 -1.12 1.47 -3.73
C TRP A 208 -2.27 0.46 -3.88
N ILE A 209 -2.16 -0.38 -4.90
CA ILE A 209 -3.10 -1.44 -5.26
C ILE A 209 -2.29 -2.70 -5.48
N GLY A 210 -2.49 -3.69 -4.61
CA GLY A 210 -1.78 -4.98 -4.65
C GLY A 210 -2.58 -6.07 -5.38
N PRO A 211 -3.08 -7.12 -4.68
CA PRO A 211 -3.73 -8.30 -5.28
C PRO A 211 -4.97 -7.98 -6.11
N GLY A 212 -5.60 -6.84 -5.79
CA GLY A 212 -6.92 -6.50 -6.30
C GLY A 212 -6.90 -5.90 -7.70
N ALA A 213 -5.74 -5.75 -8.34
CA ALA A 213 -5.65 -5.25 -9.71
C ALA A 213 -5.79 -6.40 -10.71
N ASP A 214 -6.67 -6.21 -11.70
CA ASP A 214 -6.88 -7.20 -12.75
C ASP A 214 -5.66 -7.24 -13.69
N GLN A 215 -4.91 -8.34 -13.60
CA GLN A 215 -3.67 -8.54 -14.36
C GLN A 215 -3.93 -8.53 -15.86
N LYS A 216 -5.07 -9.08 -16.30
CA LYS A 216 -5.43 -9.12 -17.73
C LYS A 216 -5.61 -7.71 -18.28
N SER A 217 -6.44 -6.88 -17.64
CA SER A 217 -6.65 -5.49 -18.02
C SER A 217 -5.34 -4.70 -18.01
N ILE A 218 -4.44 -4.94 -17.05
CA ILE A 218 -3.12 -4.27 -17.02
C ILE A 218 -2.31 -4.61 -18.26
N VAL A 219 -2.15 -5.91 -18.56
CA VAL A 219 -1.34 -6.37 -19.69
C VAL A 219 -1.91 -5.87 -21.02
N GLU A 220 -3.24 -5.88 -21.18
CA GLU A 220 -3.92 -5.34 -22.37
C GLU A 220 -3.57 -3.86 -22.61
N HIS A 221 -3.54 -3.02 -21.57
CA HIS A 221 -3.20 -1.60 -21.71
C HIS A 221 -1.69 -1.32 -21.80
N LEU A 222 -0.85 -2.27 -21.40
CA LEU A 222 0.60 -2.16 -21.59
C LEU A 222 1.00 -2.47 -23.03
N GLY A 223 0.31 -3.41 -23.70
CA GLY A 223 0.63 -3.85 -25.05
C GLY A 223 2.09 -4.34 -25.15
N ASP A 224 2.78 -3.94 -26.21
CA ASP A 224 4.17 -4.36 -26.49
C ASP A 224 5.19 -3.90 -25.44
N ARG A 225 4.80 -3.01 -24.52
CA ARG A 225 5.64 -2.61 -23.38
C ARG A 225 5.73 -3.69 -22.31
N PHE A 226 4.99 -4.80 -22.40
CA PHE A 226 5.03 -5.91 -21.45
C PHE A 226 5.34 -7.23 -22.15
N ASP A 227 6.37 -7.93 -21.70
CA ASP A 227 6.77 -9.26 -22.18
C ASP A 227 6.38 -10.31 -21.13
N PRO A 228 5.31 -11.10 -21.32
CA PRO A 228 4.84 -12.09 -20.34
C PRO A 228 5.87 -13.15 -19.93
N GLU A 229 6.89 -13.40 -20.76
CA GLU A 229 7.95 -14.37 -20.48
C GLU A 229 9.04 -13.77 -19.58
N LYS A 230 9.22 -12.44 -19.63
CA LYS A 230 10.29 -11.74 -18.89
C LYS A 230 9.78 -10.87 -17.74
N ASP A 231 8.52 -10.48 -17.76
CA ASP A 231 7.95 -9.51 -16.85
C ASP A 231 6.94 -10.11 -15.86
N HIS A 232 6.92 -9.51 -14.67
CA HIS A 232 5.91 -9.76 -13.67
C HIS A 232 5.44 -8.44 -13.04
N VAL A 233 4.14 -8.18 -13.12
CA VAL A 233 3.51 -7.05 -12.43
C VAL A 233 3.47 -7.35 -10.93
N ILE A 234 4.15 -6.52 -10.15
CA ILE A 234 4.22 -6.64 -8.69
C ILE A 234 3.05 -5.93 -8.01
N CYS A 235 2.76 -4.71 -8.43
CA CYS A 235 1.65 -3.90 -7.92
C CYS A 235 1.36 -2.74 -8.87
N VAL A 236 0.29 -2.01 -8.57
CA VAL A 236 -0.10 -0.80 -9.29
C VAL A 236 -0.26 0.35 -8.31
N CYS A 237 0.07 1.56 -8.72
CA CYS A 237 -0.21 2.78 -7.97
C CYS A 237 -1.13 3.68 -8.79
N ALA A 238 -2.34 3.92 -8.31
CA ALA A 238 -3.20 4.97 -8.89
C ALA A 238 -2.59 6.33 -8.59
N VAL A 239 -2.58 7.23 -9.58
CA VAL A 239 -2.08 8.61 -9.46
C VAL A 239 -3.09 9.56 -10.09
N GLY A 240 -3.23 10.76 -9.53
CA GLY A 240 -4.10 11.79 -10.06
C GLY A 240 -4.38 12.88 -9.04
N TYR A 241 -5.35 13.75 -9.33
CA TYR A 241 -5.78 14.77 -8.38
C TYR A 241 -6.82 14.21 -7.42
N ARG A 242 -6.69 14.52 -6.13
CA ARG A 242 -7.68 14.10 -5.13
C ARG A 242 -9.01 14.82 -5.36
N SER A 243 -10.09 14.06 -5.33
CA SER A 243 -11.46 14.60 -5.32
C SER A 243 -11.99 14.80 -3.90
N SER A 244 -12.78 15.84 -3.72
CA SER A 244 -13.61 16.12 -2.55
C SER A 244 -14.89 15.28 -2.53
N PHE A 245 -15.44 14.96 -3.71
CA PHE A 245 -16.55 14.01 -3.88
C PHE A 245 -16.05 12.60 -3.61
N LYS A 246 -16.63 11.92 -2.63
CA LYS A 246 -16.26 10.55 -2.26
C LYS A 246 -17.46 9.86 -1.60
N PRO A 247 -17.68 8.57 -1.92
CA PRO A 247 -18.75 7.78 -1.32
C PRO A 247 -18.69 7.82 0.21
N LEU A 248 -19.86 7.87 0.86
CA LEU A 248 -19.97 7.86 2.31
C LEU A 248 -19.21 6.68 2.95
N ALA A 249 -19.36 5.48 2.41
CA ALA A 249 -18.66 4.28 2.87
C ALA A 249 -17.12 4.45 2.90
N LEU A 250 -16.54 5.15 1.91
CA LEU A 250 -15.09 5.41 1.89
C LEU A 250 -14.65 6.37 2.99
N ARG A 251 -15.53 7.29 3.43
CA ARG A 251 -15.23 8.21 4.54
C ARG A 251 -15.02 7.44 5.84
N GLY A 252 -15.88 6.48 6.14
CA GLY A 252 -15.76 5.60 7.31
C GLY A 252 -14.51 4.72 7.25
N MET A 253 -14.27 4.06 6.10
CA MET A 253 -13.08 3.22 5.91
C MET A 253 -11.77 3.99 6.12
N GLN A 254 -11.70 5.26 5.70
CA GLN A 254 -10.52 6.10 5.88
C GLN A 254 -10.17 6.35 7.35
N LEU A 255 -11.16 6.38 8.25
CA LEU A 255 -10.92 6.57 9.68
C LEU A 255 -10.29 5.32 10.30
N ILE A 256 -10.79 4.14 9.94
CA ILE A 256 -10.29 2.85 10.43
C ILE A 256 -8.85 2.62 9.93
N GLN A 257 -8.59 2.92 8.66
CA GLN A 257 -7.27 2.75 8.04
C GLN A 257 -6.19 3.71 8.53
N ARG A 258 -6.52 4.65 9.44
CA ARG A 258 -5.53 5.52 10.10
C ARG A 258 -4.91 4.88 11.34
N ARG A 259 -5.51 3.83 11.90
CA ARG A 259 -4.94 3.13 13.07
C ARG A 259 -3.58 2.54 12.70
N ARG A 260 -2.62 2.63 13.61
CA ARG A 260 -1.27 2.06 13.46
C ARG A 260 -0.93 1.22 14.66
N LEU A 261 -0.07 0.22 14.46
CA LEU A 261 0.52 -0.54 15.55
C LEU A 261 1.43 0.41 16.37
N PRO A 262 1.52 0.24 17.69
CA PRO A 262 2.47 1.01 18.49
C PRO A 262 3.91 0.64 18.09
N LEU A 263 4.85 1.57 18.30
CA LEU A 263 6.27 1.35 17.99
C LEU A 263 6.84 0.12 18.70
N THR A 264 6.32 -0.21 19.89
CA THR A 264 6.71 -1.40 20.66
C THR A 264 6.38 -2.73 19.99
N SER A 265 5.47 -2.73 19.01
CA SER A 265 5.16 -3.91 18.19
C SER A 265 5.93 -3.93 16.86
N LEU A 266 6.73 -2.91 16.59
CA LEU A 266 7.38 -2.65 15.31
C LEU A 266 8.91 -2.67 15.41
N PHE A 267 9.47 -2.17 16.51
CA PHE A 267 10.91 -2.05 16.76
C PHE A 267 11.32 -2.84 18.00
N PHE A 268 12.38 -3.64 17.86
CA PHE A 268 12.83 -4.61 18.86
C PHE A 268 14.32 -4.46 19.15
N ALA A 269 14.71 -4.81 20.38
CA ALA A 269 16.10 -4.74 20.83
C ALA A 269 16.92 -5.98 20.41
N ASP A 270 16.26 -7.07 20.04
CA ASP A 270 16.91 -8.34 19.73
C ASP A 270 16.06 -9.19 18.75
N PRO A 271 16.67 -10.17 18.05
CA PRO A 271 16.01 -10.94 17.00
C PRO A 271 15.02 -12.01 17.51
N SER A 272 14.75 -12.09 18.83
CA SER A 272 13.64 -12.90 19.34
C SER A 272 12.27 -12.25 19.15
N PHE A 273 12.23 -10.94 18.82
CA PHE A 273 11.01 -10.15 18.69
C PHE A 273 10.13 -10.14 19.97
N ARG A 274 10.73 -10.38 21.14
CA ARG A 274 10.04 -10.36 22.43
C ARG A 274 10.22 -9.05 23.18
N LYS A 275 11.43 -8.48 23.14
CA LYS A 275 11.76 -7.25 23.84
C LYS A 275 11.65 -6.04 22.90
N PRO A 276 10.69 -5.12 23.12
CA PRO A 276 10.63 -3.88 22.37
C PRO A 276 11.91 -3.06 22.54
N LEU A 277 12.27 -2.31 21.50
CA LEU A 277 13.33 -1.30 21.60
C LEU A 277 12.85 -0.11 22.44
N ASP A 278 13.65 0.33 23.40
CA ASP A 278 13.38 1.61 24.08
C ASP A 278 13.80 2.77 23.17
N VAL A 279 12.86 3.18 22.32
CA VAL A 279 13.06 4.24 21.32
C VAL A 279 13.22 5.64 21.93
N THR A 280 13.04 5.79 23.24
CA THR A 280 13.13 7.09 23.93
C THR A 280 14.48 7.32 24.61
N ARG A 281 15.31 6.29 24.73
CA ARG A 281 16.63 6.38 25.36
C ARG A 281 17.76 6.49 24.34
N PRO A 282 18.84 7.26 24.63
CA PRO A 282 20.06 7.19 23.84
C PRO A 282 20.64 5.77 23.80
N PRO A 283 21.26 5.36 22.68
CA PRO A 283 21.42 6.13 21.44
C PRO A 283 20.21 6.07 20.49
N TRP A 284 19.16 5.32 20.84
CA TRP A 284 18.02 5.03 19.96
C TRP A 284 17.10 6.23 19.75
N ALA A 285 17.01 7.12 20.74
CA ALA A 285 16.21 8.36 20.70
C ALA A 285 16.53 9.25 19.49
N THR A 286 17.77 9.24 19.01
CA THR A 286 18.23 10.03 17.86
C THR A 286 17.46 9.70 16.57
N TYR A 287 16.91 8.49 16.45
CA TYR A 287 16.14 8.04 15.28
C TYR A 287 14.63 8.24 15.45
N GLY A 288 14.19 8.94 16.50
CA GLY A 288 12.78 9.09 16.90
C GLY A 288 11.81 9.33 15.75
N ARG A 289 12.09 10.35 14.90
CA ARG A 289 11.22 10.69 13.76
C ARG A 289 11.28 9.66 12.63
N SER A 290 12.38 8.92 12.48
CA SER A 290 12.50 7.81 11.51
C SER A 290 11.59 6.64 11.89
N TYR A 291 11.46 6.33 13.19
CA TYR A 291 10.50 5.33 13.67
C TYR A 291 9.06 5.73 13.35
N GLU A 292 8.72 7.00 13.59
CA GLU A 292 7.38 7.53 13.32
C GLU A 292 7.00 7.38 11.85
N VAL A 293 7.87 7.77 10.90
CA VAL A 293 7.52 7.68 9.47
C VAL A 293 7.42 6.26 8.96
N CYS A 294 8.18 5.32 9.52
CA CYS A 294 7.99 3.90 9.26
C CYS A 294 6.66 3.38 9.81
N GLN A 295 6.25 3.81 11.01
CA GLN A 295 4.93 3.49 11.55
C GLN A 295 3.80 4.00 10.64
N TRP A 296 3.95 5.18 10.04
CA TRP A 296 2.94 5.74 9.14
C TRP A 296 2.97 5.25 7.70
N ALA A 297 3.98 4.45 7.34
CA ALA A 297 4.15 3.88 6.01
C ALA A 297 2.87 3.14 5.54
N PRO A 298 2.51 3.23 4.25
CA PRO A 298 1.43 2.42 3.70
C PRO A 298 1.82 0.93 3.67
N SER A 299 0.83 0.05 3.86
CA SER A 299 0.98 -1.39 3.64
C SER A 299 -0.36 -1.98 3.18
N SER A 300 -0.30 -3.15 2.54
CA SER A 300 -1.50 -3.87 2.10
C SER A 300 -2.46 -4.09 3.27
N PHE A 301 -3.74 -3.71 3.11
CA PHE A 301 -4.77 -3.78 4.16
C PHE A 301 -4.37 -3.16 5.52
N ASN A 302 -3.38 -2.25 5.54
CA ASN A 302 -2.83 -1.67 6.77
C ASN A 302 -2.24 -2.70 7.76
N SER A 303 -1.80 -3.86 7.26
CA SER A 303 -1.27 -4.98 8.04
C SER A 303 0.07 -4.72 8.75
N GLN A 304 0.83 -3.70 8.32
CA GLN A 304 2.12 -3.30 8.89
C GLN A 304 3.04 -4.51 9.15
N THR A 305 3.39 -5.23 8.09
CA THR A 305 4.11 -6.52 8.14
C THR A 305 5.62 -6.41 8.29
N THR A 306 6.16 -5.21 8.51
CA THR A 306 7.60 -4.97 8.66
C THR A 306 7.95 -4.85 10.13
N ARG A 307 9.08 -5.46 10.53
CA ARG A 307 9.66 -5.39 11.86
C ARG A 307 11.11 -4.94 11.74
N CYS A 308 11.61 -4.26 12.76
CA CYS A 308 13.00 -3.83 12.82
C CYS A 308 13.64 -4.31 14.11
N VAL A 309 14.86 -4.85 14.01
CA VAL A 309 15.74 -5.13 15.14
C VAL A 309 16.89 -4.14 15.10
N ALA A 310 17.05 -3.35 16.16
CA ALA A 310 18.20 -2.47 16.29
C ALA A 310 19.39 -3.24 16.86
N VAL A 311 20.56 -3.04 16.28
CA VAL A 311 21.80 -3.73 16.68
C VAL A 311 22.81 -2.68 17.10
N ALA A 312 23.37 -2.85 18.30
CA ALA A 312 24.41 -1.97 18.81
C ALA A 312 25.81 -2.52 18.56
N ASP A 313 26.75 -1.61 18.32
CA ASP A 313 28.17 -1.83 18.51
C ASP A 313 28.51 -1.48 19.97
N ARG A 314 29.22 -2.39 20.64
CA ARG A 314 29.69 -2.25 22.03
C ARG A 314 31.21 -2.44 22.15
N SER A 315 31.93 -2.49 21.02
CA SER A 315 33.37 -2.72 20.99
C SER A 315 34.18 -1.68 21.76
N THR A 316 33.68 -0.45 21.86
CA THR A 316 34.35 0.67 22.56
C THR A 316 33.76 0.96 23.95
N GLY A 317 33.01 0.04 24.55
CA GLY A 317 32.38 0.20 25.87
C GLY A 317 31.12 1.09 25.89
N ALA A 318 30.96 2.02 24.95
CA ALA A 318 29.75 2.82 24.75
C ALA A 318 28.79 2.12 23.76
N GLU A 319 27.49 2.12 24.07
CA GLU A 319 26.46 1.61 23.16
C GLU A 319 26.24 2.58 21.99
N ARG A 320 26.55 2.14 20.76
CA ARG A 320 26.34 2.92 19.54
C ARG A 320 25.49 2.14 18.53
N PRO A 321 24.58 2.79 17.77
CA PRO A 321 23.82 2.11 16.73
C PRO A 321 24.78 1.61 15.63
N ALA A 322 24.82 0.30 15.41
CA ALA A 322 25.61 -0.30 14.32
C ALA A 322 24.77 -0.46 13.06
N ARG A 323 23.55 -0.99 13.22
CA ARG A 323 22.63 -1.24 12.11
C ARG A 323 21.20 -1.44 12.60
N PHE A 324 20.27 -1.40 11.65
CA PHE A 324 18.87 -1.74 11.83
C PHE A 324 18.48 -2.82 10.84
N ASP A 325 18.18 -4.02 11.35
CA ASP A 325 17.85 -5.18 10.54
C ASP A 325 16.33 -5.22 10.30
N PHE A 326 15.91 -5.22 9.04
CA PHE A 326 14.49 -5.23 8.66
C PHE A 326 14.02 -6.63 8.27
N TYR A 327 12.83 -6.98 8.79
CA TYR A 327 12.23 -8.29 8.67
C TYR A 327 10.76 -8.22 8.22
N ALA A 328 10.37 -9.19 7.40
CA ALA A 328 8.98 -9.46 7.06
C ALA A 328 8.33 -10.41 8.07
N SER A 329 7.28 -9.96 8.76
CA SER A 329 6.57 -10.74 9.79
C SER A 329 5.60 -11.79 9.26
N THR A 330 5.46 -11.90 7.93
CA THR A 330 4.56 -12.87 7.28
C THR A 330 5.25 -13.55 6.12
N GLY A 331 4.82 -14.76 5.78
CA GLY A 331 5.34 -15.54 4.64
C GLY A 331 4.91 -15.02 3.26
N SER A 332 4.26 -13.86 3.17
CA SER A 332 3.85 -13.29 1.88
C SER A 332 5.07 -12.95 1.02
N ARG A 333 5.16 -13.60 -0.15
CA ARG A 333 6.25 -13.36 -1.12
C ARG A 333 6.30 -11.91 -1.57
N TYR A 334 5.14 -11.32 -1.89
CA TYR A 334 5.06 -9.98 -2.46
C TYR A 334 4.67 -8.91 -1.43
N TYR A 335 3.55 -9.04 -0.72
CA TYR A 335 3.04 -7.93 0.11
C TYR A 335 3.98 -7.54 1.24
N ALA A 336 4.61 -8.52 1.87
CA ALA A 336 5.54 -8.24 2.96
C ALA A 336 6.85 -7.63 2.44
N ALA A 337 7.35 -8.08 1.29
CA ALA A 337 8.54 -7.53 0.66
C ALA A 337 8.30 -6.09 0.15
N VAL A 338 7.17 -5.82 -0.50
CA VAL A 338 6.78 -4.45 -0.91
C VAL A 338 6.64 -3.55 0.32
N ALA A 339 5.95 -3.99 1.37
CA ALA A 339 5.81 -3.22 2.61
C ALA A 339 7.16 -2.92 3.29
N LEU A 340 8.11 -3.86 3.21
CA LEU A 340 9.46 -3.67 3.70
C LEU A 340 10.24 -2.66 2.84
N GLY A 341 10.12 -2.71 1.52
CA GLY A 341 10.68 -1.70 0.62
C GLY A 341 10.15 -0.29 0.89
N ILE A 342 8.84 -0.17 1.13
CA ILE A 342 8.21 1.10 1.54
C ILE A 342 8.85 1.62 2.85
N TRP A 343 9.11 0.73 3.82
CA TRP A 343 9.85 1.08 5.03
C TRP A 343 11.27 1.54 4.72
N CYS A 344 11.99 0.88 3.80
CA CYS A 344 13.33 1.32 3.40
C CYS A 344 13.33 2.76 2.87
N ALA A 345 12.37 3.13 2.01
CA ALA A 345 12.26 4.49 1.49
C ALA A 345 11.97 5.52 2.60
N ASN A 346 11.02 5.21 3.49
CA ASN A 346 10.67 6.11 4.59
C ASN A 346 11.82 6.25 5.59
N TRP A 347 12.48 5.15 5.94
CA TRP A 347 13.63 5.12 6.85
C TRP A 347 14.79 5.95 6.31
N GLU A 348 15.22 5.68 5.09
CA GLU A 348 16.31 6.41 4.44
C GLU A 348 15.98 7.92 4.32
N THR A 349 14.75 8.25 3.94
CA THR A 349 14.30 9.65 3.86
C THR A 349 14.32 10.32 5.24
N GLY A 350 13.89 9.61 6.29
CA GLY A 350 13.93 10.10 7.66
C GLY A 350 15.35 10.29 8.19
N CYS A 351 16.23 9.29 7.99
CA CYS A 351 17.64 9.37 8.38
C CYS A 351 18.36 10.52 7.67
N ARG A 352 18.17 10.67 6.35
CA ARG A 352 18.71 11.80 5.58
C ARG A 352 18.23 13.15 6.13
N ALA A 353 16.95 13.26 6.46
CA ALA A 353 16.38 14.49 7.03
C ALA A 353 16.89 14.81 8.46
N LEU A 354 17.46 13.83 9.17
CA LEU A 354 18.10 14.00 10.48
C LEU A 354 19.62 14.15 10.39
N GLY A 355 20.21 14.12 9.19
CA GLY A 355 21.68 14.07 9.04
C GLY A 355 22.31 12.80 9.62
N LEU A 356 21.60 11.68 9.49
CA LEU A 356 22.06 10.36 9.94
C LEU A 356 22.50 9.55 8.71
N ASP A 357 23.81 9.38 8.58
CA ASP A 357 24.40 8.65 7.46
C ASP A 357 24.23 7.14 7.60
N GLY A 358 24.16 6.49 6.45
CA GLY A 358 24.09 5.04 6.33
C GLY A 358 23.68 4.60 4.94
N HIS A 359 23.60 3.29 4.76
CA HIS A 359 23.21 2.67 3.51
C HIS A 359 22.51 1.33 3.75
N PHE A 360 21.77 0.86 2.76
CA PHE A 360 21.19 -0.49 2.80
C PHE A 360 22.20 -1.53 2.31
N ALA A 361 22.30 -2.64 3.03
CA ALA A 361 23.09 -3.80 2.65
C ALA A 361 22.35 -5.09 3.01
N VAL A 362 22.52 -6.13 2.19
CA VAL A 362 22.02 -7.47 2.47
C VAL A 362 23.13 -8.25 3.16
N LEU A 363 22.94 -8.56 4.44
CA LEU A 363 23.94 -9.19 5.29
C LEU A 363 23.73 -10.70 5.43
N THR A 364 24.81 -11.47 5.37
CA THR A 364 24.80 -12.91 5.61
C THR A 364 24.40 -13.24 7.05
N PRO A 365 23.93 -14.47 7.34
CA PRO A 365 23.69 -14.91 8.71
C PRO A 365 24.92 -14.72 9.63
N GLU A 366 26.12 -14.93 9.10
CA GLU A 366 27.39 -14.79 9.80
C GLU A 366 27.67 -13.33 10.16
N GLU A 367 27.52 -12.41 9.20
CA GLU A 367 27.63 -10.95 9.42
C GLU A 367 26.60 -10.44 10.43
N ARG A 368 25.42 -11.05 10.42
CA ARG A 368 24.36 -10.74 11.39
C ARG A 368 24.58 -11.35 12.76
N ARG A 369 25.50 -12.32 12.89
CA ARG A 369 25.78 -13.07 14.13
C ARG A 369 24.56 -13.77 14.70
N VAL A 370 23.72 -14.34 13.82
CA VAL A 370 22.50 -15.06 14.19
C VAL A 370 22.66 -16.55 13.88
N ARG A 371 22.26 -17.42 14.83
CA ARG A 371 22.23 -18.88 14.65
C ARG A 371 20.79 -19.37 14.78
N GLY A 372 20.38 -20.32 13.92
CA GLY A 372 19.05 -20.95 14.00
C GLY A 372 17.89 -19.97 13.79
N LEU A 373 17.79 -19.36 12.60
CA LEU A 373 16.75 -18.39 12.31
C LEU A 373 15.36 -19.05 12.29
N PRO A 374 14.34 -18.49 12.99
CA PRO A 374 12.96 -18.93 12.82
C PRO A 374 12.51 -18.66 11.38
N GLY A 375 11.52 -19.42 10.89
CA GLY A 375 10.96 -19.19 9.55
C GLY A 375 10.35 -17.80 9.37
N LEU A 376 9.86 -17.18 10.45
CA LEU A 376 9.33 -15.81 10.53
C LEU A 376 9.63 -15.19 11.91
N PRO A 377 9.77 -13.86 12.01
CA PRO A 377 9.95 -12.89 10.91
C PRO A 377 11.20 -13.17 10.07
N ARG A 378 11.08 -13.05 8.75
CA ARG A 378 12.15 -13.32 7.78
C ARG A 378 13.00 -12.07 7.56
N TYR A 379 14.32 -12.20 7.68
CA TYR A 379 15.27 -11.13 7.34
C TYR A 379 15.28 -10.82 5.83
N ASP A 380 15.37 -9.54 5.48
CA ASP A 380 15.49 -9.09 4.09
C ASP A 380 16.68 -8.15 3.84
N VAL A 381 16.86 -7.11 4.67
CA VAL A 381 17.90 -6.09 4.46
C VAL A 381 18.26 -5.39 5.77
N SER A 382 19.45 -4.82 5.85
CA SER A 382 19.90 -4.01 6.98
C SER A 382 20.21 -2.58 6.55
N TRP A 383 19.82 -1.59 7.34
CA TRP A 383 20.42 -0.26 7.29
C TRP A 383 21.70 -0.25 8.12
N VAL A 384 22.85 -0.15 7.47
CA VAL A 384 24.16 -0.05 8.12
C VAL A 384 24.44 1.42 8.42
N VAL A 385 24.67 1.74 9.69
CA VAL A 385 24.91 3.12 10.13
C VAL A 385 26.31 3.55 9.67
N GLY A 386 26.40 4.72 9.06
CA GLY A 386 27.68 5.31 8.68
C GLY A 386 28.51 5.65 9.92
N ARG A 387 29.78 5.28 9.94
CA ARG A 387 30.70 5.79 10.95
C ARG A 387 30.96 7.25 10.63
N ARG A 388 30.52 8.17 11.50
CA ARG A 388 31.01 9.55 11.44
C ARG A 388 32.53 9.48 11.58
N GLY A 389 33.24 9.85 10.52
CA GLY A 389 34.66 10.12 10.62
C GLY A 389 34.85 11.19 11.68
N THR A 390 35.70 10.92 12.66
CA THR A 390 36.43 12.00 13.32
C THR A 390 37.35 12.55 12.25
N GLU A 391 36.92 13.61 11.57
CA GLU A 391 37.87 14.56 10.99
C GLU A 391 38.65 15.24 12.12
#